data_AF-A0A9E3L2N7-F1
#
_entry.id   AF-A0A9E3L2N7-F1
#
_cell.length_a   1.000
_cell.length_b   1.000
_cell.length_c   1.000
_cell.angle_alpha   90.00
_cell.angle_beta   90.00
_cell.angle_gamma   90.00
#
_symmetry.space_group_name_H-M   'P 1'
#
loop_
_entity.id
_entity.type
_entity.pdbx_description
1 polymer ?
#
loop_
_entity_poly.entity_id
_entity_poly.type
_entity_poly.pdbx_seq_one_letter_code
_entity_poly.pdbx_strand_id
1 'polypeptide(L)'
;MLVDLQSFVGLYQKFFAVDLTGVVDGVHPPLKTVNNVRAATTKGAPLLPLIYRQNFHQPLDAALPSEMSKLQHQVKSGEQPAEYMQTALEMLYGAVYQHGPGVSRVDTSAQLRRFLAIVSNLYRSFLDSDKRAAAGIKLVTNTPPLAVFLSGSLQGPYTVESDEMLKRFGTPIGVVSLPATYRDHPIMWAALSHEVCGHDVVHADEGLLAELVVTVRNALAPHFSPRKPLATAALNALLWSYWMDEAIADVYGILNMGPLFPINLGAFLAAFRAHLQRRSHPGRPLLSTDAQKRPDNTMDDHPIDLLRLHLAIGAIESLQGLSPVRRDAYVKGIEDVAAAVTGDTTHVGLDGLVPTESGNPVAVKTQMTLSDAAAAARRVGQIIATSKLKALQGRSIQDIETWDDHDEEIAQAIAEAIAAGQGIVGQGDDAQLLAGATMAVLRKSGLYDAAQEVLNAALDDSYRKDPIWGALIPHHAFHPHVLLRPQEKPKLAAARAKRPARKTAPRSGGKR
;
A
#
# COMPACT_ATOMS: atom_id res chain seq x y z
N MET A 1 -6.41 20.72 -4.59
CA MET A 1 -6.41 20.52 -6.06
C MET A 1 -7.79 19.98 -6.46
N LEU A 2 -8.40 20.47 -7.55
CA LEU A 2 -9.63 19.88 -8.07
C LEU A 2 -9.25 18.79 -9.08
N VAL A 3 -9.76 17.59 -8.89
CA VAL A 3 -9.56 16.48 -9.84
C VAL A 3 -10.33 16.81 -11.11
N ASP A 4 -9.62 16.93 -12.23
CA ASP A 4 -10.26 17.03 -13.53
C ASP A 4 -10.75 15.63 -13.95
N LEU A 5 -12.07 15.45 -14.03
CA LEU A 5 -12.67 14.16 -14.41
C LEU A 5 -12.26 13.73 -15.82
N GLN A 6 -11.96 14.65 -16.74
CA GLN A 6 -11.44 14.27 -18.06
C GLN A 6 -10.05 13.66 -17.95
N SER A 7 -9.17 14.25 -17.14
CA SER A 7 -7.84 13.71 -16.87
C SER A 7 -7.89 12.39 -16.09
N PHE A 8 -8.83 12.21 -15.15
CA PHE A 8 -9.08 10.91 -14.51
C PHE A 8 -9.47 9.83 -15.55
N VAL A 9 -10.39 10.14 -16.47
CA VAL A 9 -10.76 9.23 -17.56
C VAL A 9 -9.55 8.93 -18.46
N GLY A 10 -8.69 9.92 -18.73
CA GLY A 10 -7.45 9.72 -19.47
C GLY A 10 -6.45 8.80 -18.76
N LEU A 11 -6.31 8.91 -17.44
CA LEU A 11 -5.49 8.00 -16.64
C LEU A 11 -6.05 6.57 -16.69
N TYR A 12 -7.37 6.42 -16.49
CA TYR A 12 -8.07 5.15 -16.65
C TYR A 12 -7.81 4.51 -18.03
N GLN A 13 -7.90 5.28 -19.11
CA GLN A 13 -7.63 4.79 -20.46
C GLN A 13 -6.18 4.33 -20.65
N LYS A 14 -5.21 5.04 -20.06
CA LYS A 14 -3.80 4.62 -20.06
C LYS A 14 -3.62 3.30 -19.31
N PHE A 15 -4.24 3.13 -18.15
CA PHE A 15 -4.20 1.86 -17.41
C PHE A 15 -4.94 0.73 -18.12
N PHE A 16 -6.07 1.00 -18.77
CA PHE A 16 -6.78 0.02 -19.59
C PHE A 16 -5.94 -0.49 -20.76
N ALA A 17 -5.06 0.35 -21.33
CA ALA A 17 -4.16 -0.05 -22.40
C ALA A 17 -3.02 -0.99 -21.94
N VAL A 18 -2.78 -1.09 -20.63
CA VAL A 18 -1.86 -2.09 -20.06
C VAL A 18 -2.56 -3.44 -20.01
N ASP A 19 -1.86 -4.51 -20.35
CA ASP A 19 -2.38 -5.87 -20.24
C ASP A 19 -2.44 -6.31 -18.77
N LEU A 20 -3.51 -5.92 -18.07
CA LEU A 20 -3.60 -6.06 -16.62
C LEU A 20 -3.78 -7.50 -16.13
N THR A 21 -4.17 -8.42 -17.02
CA THR A 21 -4.34 -9.86 -16.74
C THR A 21 -3.39 -10.72 -17.56
N GLY A 22 -2.40 -10.08 -18.18
CA GLY A 22 -1.52 -10.68 -19.17
C GLY A 22 -0.45 -11.60 -18.63
N VAL A 23 0.20 -12.28 -19.56
CA VAL A 23 1.38 -13.10 -19.31
C VAL A 23 2.55 -12.56 -20.13
N VAL A 24 3.72 -12.43 -19.51
CA VAL A 24 4.98 -12.04 -20.16
C VAL A 24 5.91 -13.25 -20.20
N ASP A 25 5.95 -13.91 -21.35
CA ASP A 25 6.80 -15.08 -21.55
C ASP A 25 8.28 -14.75 -21.41
N GLY A 26 8.99 -15.56 -20.62
CA GLY A 26 10.44 -15.49 -20.48
C GLY A 26 10.94 -14.55 -19.40
N VAL A 27 10.07 -14.08 -18.50
CA VAL A 27 10.43 -13.35 -17.27
C VAL A 27 11.01 -14.29 -16.20
N HIS A 28 10.60 -15.56 -16.17
CA HIS A 28 11.24 -16.59 -15.34
C HIS A 28 12.10 -17.55 -16.17
N PRO A 29 13.17 -18.11 -15.59
CA PRO A 29 13.87 -19.27 -16.13
C PRO A 29 13.07 -20.56 -15.86
N PRO A 30 13.50 -21.74 -16.34
CA PRO A 30 12.90 -23.00 -15.94
C PRO A 30 13.01 -23.21 -14.41
N LEU A 31 11.87 -23.40 -13.71
CA LEU A 31 11.82 -23.63 -12.25
C LEU A 31 11.27 -25.03 -11.92
N LYS A 32 11.79 -26.08 -12.57
CA LYS A 32 11.19 -27.44 -12.51
C LYS A 32 11.82 -28.35 -11.45
N THR A 33 13.05 -28.06 -11.04
CA THR A 33 13.82 -28.87 -10.12
C THR A 33 14.62 -28.00 -9.17
N VAL A 34 15.04 -28.56 -8.03
CA VAL A 34 15.94 -27.88 -7.08
C VAL A 34 17.19 -27.34 -7.78
N ASN A 35 17.79 -28.12 -8.68
CA ASN A 35 18.98 -27.70 -9.43
C ASN A 35 18.68 -26.54 -10.39
N ASN A 36 17.49 -26.50 -11.00
CA ASN A 36 17.14 -25.38 -11.87
C ASN A 36 16.92 -24.08 -11.08
N VAL A 37 16.24 -24.16 -9.93
CA VAL A 37 16.04 -23.00 -9.05
C VAL A 37 17.38 -22.47 -8.54
N ARG A 38 18.27 -23.35 -8.05
CA ARG A 38 19.62 -22.96 -7.62
C ARG A 38 20.45 -22.34 -8.75
N ALA A 39 20.39 -22.92 -9.94
CA ALA A 39 21.09 -22.36 -11.10
C ALA A 39 20.57 -20.95 -11.44
N ALA A 40 19.26 -20.72 -11.35
CA ALA A 40 18.65 -19.41 -11.55
C ALA A 40 19.12 -18.40 -10.49
N THR A 41 19.09 -18.76 -9.21
CA THR A 41 19.45 -17.84 -8.12
C THR A 41 20.95 -17.58 -8.01
N THR A 42 21.81 -18.45 -8.56
CA THR A 42 23.28 -18.31 -8.47
C THR A 42 23.80 -16.97 -9.02
N LYS A 43 23.16 -16.41 -10.05
CA LYS A 43 23.56 -15.11 -10.61
C LYS A 43 22.95 -13.92 -9.87
N GLY A 44 21.75 -14.07 -9.31
CA GLY A 44 21.04 -13.00 -8.62
C GLY A 44 21.45 -12.84 -7.16
N ALA A 45 21.64 -13.95 -6.44
CA ALA A 45 21.96 -13.96 -5.01
C ALA A 45 23.21 -13.15 -4.65
N PRO A 46 24.32 -13.16 -5.42
CA PRO A 46 25.49 -12.33 -5.12
C PRO A 46 25.23 -10.82 -5.20
N LEU A 47 24.18 -10.39 -5.91
CA LEU A 47 23.80 -8.98 -6.11
C LEU A 47 22.86 -8.47 -5.02
N LEU A 48 22.34 -9.35 -4.17
CA LEU A 48 21.56 -8.95 -3.01
C LEU A 48 22.47 -8.35 -1.92
N PRO A 49 22.03 -7.30 -1.22
CA PRO A 49 22.65 -6.84 0.02
C PRO A 49 22.84 -7.98 1.03
N LEU A 50 23.86 -7.86 1.88
CA LEU A 50 24.23 -8.94 2.81
C LEU A 50 23.05 -9.40 3.69
N ILE A 51 22.23 -8.46 4.15
CA ILE A 51 21.05 -8.74 4.97
C ILE A 51 20.06 -9.67 4.25
N TYR A 52 19.77 -9.44 2.97
CA TYR A 52 18.89 -10.30 2.18
C TYR A 52 19.54 -11.64 1.83
N ARG A 53 20.86 -11.68 1.61
CA ARG A 53 21.55 -12.95 1.37
C ARG A 53 21.45 -13.89 2.58
N GLN A 54 21.67 -13.35 3.78
CA GLN A 54 21.69 -14.12 5.02
C GLN A 54 20.28 -14.43 5.53
N ASN A 55 19.38 -13.45 5.49
CA ASN A 55 18.09 -13.56 6.16
C ASN A 55 16.94 -13.93 5.21
N PHE A 56 17.14 -13.96 3.89
CA PHE A 56 16.13 -14.39 2.91
C PHE A 56 16.64 -15.55 2.04
N HIS A 57 17.64 -15.31 1.19
CA HIS A 57 18.07 -16.31 0.20
C HIS A 57 18.57 -17.62 0.84
N GLN A 58 19.42 -17.54 1.87
CA GLN A 58 19.96 -18.73 2.54
C GLN A 58 18.86 -19.60 3.19
N PRO A 59 17.93 -19.05 4.00
CA PRO A 59 16.79 -19.80 4.52
C PRO A 59 15.93 -20.43 3.41
N LEU A 60 15.61 -19.68 2.35
CA LEU A 60 14.84 -20.21 1.22
C LEU A 60 15.56 -21.36 0.53
N ASP A 61 16.85 -21.23 0.20
CA ASP A 61 17.63 -22.29 -0.45
C ASP A 61 17.75 -23.55 0.42
N ALA A 62 17.82 -23.40 1.74
CA ALA A 62 17.80 -24.51 2.69
C ALA A 62 16.44 -25.24 2.70
N ALA A 63 15.33 -24.49 2.61
CA ALA A 63 13.97 -25.04 2.59
C ALA A 63 13.55 -25.60 1.22
N LEU A 64 14.21 -25.19 0.13
CA LEU A 64 13.86 -25.52 -1.26
C LEU A 64 13.57 -27.01 -1.52
N PRO A 65 14.36 -27.99 -1.05
CA PRO A 65 14.07 -29.40 -1.31
C PRO A 65 12.73 -29.85 -0.72
N SER A 66 12.39 -29.40 0.49
CA SER A 66 11.15 -29.73 1.17
C SER A 66 9.95 -29.07 0.48
N GLU A 67 10.07 -27.78 0.16
CA GLU A 67 9.02 -27.02 -0.53
C GLU A 67 8.74 -27.60 -1.93
N MET A 68 9.79 -27.90 -2.70
CA MET A 68 9.65 -28.56 -4.00
C MET A 68 8.93 -29.91 -3.89
N SER A 69 9.27 -30.73 -2.88
CA SER A 69 8.60 -32.00 -2.65
C SER A 69 7.11 -31.82 -2.32
N LYS A 70 6.78 -30.81 -1.51
CA LYS A 70 5.39 -30.47 -1.15
C LYS A 70 4.58 -30.05 -2.39
N LEU A 71 5.09 -29.11 -3.18
CA LEU A 71 4.42 -28.65 -4.40
C LEU A 71 4.24 -29.79 -5.41
N GLN A 72 5.26 -30.63 -5.60
CA GLN A 72 5.16 -31.81 -6.47
C GLN A 72 4.12 -32.81 -5.99
N HIS A 73 3.99 -32.99 -4.67
CA HIS A 73 2.94 -33.84 -4.11
C HIS A 73 1.54 -33.28 -4.40
N GLN A 74 1.32 -31.98 -4.18
CA GLN A 74 0.04 -31.31 -4.47
C GLN A 74 -0.35 -31.43 -5.95
N VAL A 75 0.62 -31.30 -6.86
CA VAL A 75 0.39 -31.49 -8.30
C VAL A 75 0.06 -32.95 -8.62
N LYS A 76 0.81 -33.91 -8.06
CA LYS A 76 0.60 -35.35 -8.29
C LYS A 76 -0.72 -35.86 -7.70
N SER A 77 -1.15 -35.31 -6.57
CA SER A 77 -2.43 -35.66 -5.93
C SER A 77 -3.64 -35.03 -6.61
N GLY A 78 -3.43 -34.08 -7.53
CA GLY A 78 -4.49 -33.30 -8.16
C GLY A 78 -5.08 -32.20 -7.28
N GLU A 79 -4.45 -31.90 -6.13
CA GLU A 79 -4.84 -30.78 -5.27
C GLU A 79 -4.61 -29.43 -5.95
N GLN A 80 -3.55 -29.34 -6.76
CA GLN A 80 -3.20 -28.13 -7.51
C GLN A 80 -2.82 -28.47 -8.96
N PRO A 81 -3.06 -27.55 -9.92
CA PRO A 81 -2.61 -27.73 -11.31
C PRO A 81 -1.08 -27.60 -11.42
N ALA A 82 -0.49 -28.10 -12.51
CA ALA A 82 0.97 -28.08 -12.69
C ALA A 82 1.55 -26.65 -12.73
N GLU A 83 0.79 -25.72 -13.28
CA GLU A 83 1.13 -24.30 -13.40
C GLU A 83 1.29 -23.64 -12.02
N TYR A 84 0.54 -24.08 -11.01
CA TYR A 84 0.61 -23.55 -9.65
C TYR A 84 2.02 -23.69 -9.06
N MET A 85 2.68 -24.82 -9.28
CA MET A 85 4.05 -25.03 -8.78
C MET A 85 5.02 -23.99 -9.35
N GLN A 86 4.88 -23.65 -10.63
CA GLN A 86 5.76 -22.66 -11.27
C GLN A 86 5.51 -21.26 -10.70
N THR A 87 4.25 -20.84 -10.57
CA THR A 87 3.88 -19.55 -9.97
C THR A 87 4.36 -19.46 -8.52
N ALA A 88 4.16 -20.51 -7.71
CA ALA A 88 4.60 -20.54 -6.32
C ALA A 88 6.13 -20.43 -6.18
N LEU A 89 6.89 -21.09 -7.06
CA LEU A 89 8.35 -20.97 -7.08
C LEU A 89 8.81 -19.61 -7.63
N GLU A 90 8.12 -19.06 -8.63
CA GLU A 90 8.43 -17.75 -9.18
C GLU A 90 8.24 -16.64 -8.14
N MET A 91 7.13 -16.69 -7.40
CA MET A 91 6.83 -15.80 -6.27
C MET A 91 7.96 -15.73 -5.26
N LEU A 92 8.51 -16.88 -4.86
CA LEU A 92 9.50 -16.95 -3.80
C LEU A 92 10.92 -16.66 -4.30
N TYR A 93 11.29 -17.19 -5.46
CA TYR A 93 12.66 -17.14 -5.96
C TYR A 93 12.91 -16.05 -7.00
N GLY A 94 11.86 -15.46 -7.58
CA GLY A 94 11.98 -14.33 -8.51
C GLY A 94 12.56 -13.09 -7.87
N ALA A 95 12.24 -12.87 -6.59
CA ALA A 95 12.87 -11.86 -5.74
C ALA A 95 14.41 -12.00 -5.62
N VAL A 96 14.97 -13.15 -6.01
CA VAL A 96 16.42 -13.37 -6.05
C VAL A 96 16.93 -13.37 -7.49
N TYR A 97 16.36 -14.22 -8.36
CA TYR A 97 16.96 -14.47 -9.66
C TYR A 97 16.81 -13.30 -10.64
N GLN A 98 15.79 -12.44 -10.49
CA GLN A 98 15.57 -11.29 -11.37
C GLN A 98 16.62 -10.18 -11.22
N HIS A 99 17.45 -10.23 -10.17
CA HIS A 99 18.64 -9.39 -10.06
C HIS A 99 19.74 -9.81 -11.05
N GLY A 100 19.78 -11.09 -11.43
CA GLY A 100 20.87 -11.69 -12.18
C GLY A 100 20.77 -11.45 -13.69
N PRO A 101 21.79 -10.87 -14.35
CA PRO A 101 21.77 -10.65 -15.79
C PRO A 101 21.79 -11.99 -16.56
N GLY A 102 20.96 -12.06 -17.60
CA GLY A 102 20.87 -13.24 -18.47
C GLY A 102 20.45 -14.52 -17.73
N VAL A 103 19.65 -14.40 -16.68
CA VAL A 103 18.94 -15.53 -16.07
C VAL A 103 17.65 -15.80 -16.86
N SER A 104 16.90 -14.73 -17.12
CA SER A 104 15.65 -14.73 -17.87
C SER A 104 15.85 -14.18 -19.29
N ARG A 105 14.93 -14.49 -20.20
CA ARG A 105 14.96 -13.96 -21.58
C ARG A 105 14.60 -12.48 -21.60
N VAL A 106 13.64 -12.10 -20.76
CA VAL A 106 13.26 -10.70 -20.51
C VAL A 106 14.01 -10.25 -19.27
N ASP A 107 14.84 -9.21 -19.42
CA ASP A 107 15.55 -8.58 -18.30
C ASP A 107 14.61 -7.57 -17.63
N THR A 108 14.26 -7.83 -16.37
CA THR A 108 13.43 -6.95 -15.53
C THR A 108 14.24 -6.20 -14.49
N SER A 109 15.57 -6.34 -14.49
CA SER A 109 16.42 -5.88 -13.39
C SER A 109 16.37 -4.36 -13.18
N ALA A 110 16.26 -3.56 -14.25
CA ALA A 110 16.14 -2.11 -14.13
C ALA A 110 14.83 -1.69 -13.45
N GLN A 111 13.71 -2.25 -13.91
CA GLN A 111 12.38 -2.02 -13.32
C GLN A 111 12.33 -2.51 -11.88
N LEU A 112 12.92 -3.68 -11.60
CA LEU A 112 12.97 -4.26 -10.26
C LEU A 112 13.72 -3.33 -9.29
N ARG A 113 14.86 -2.76 -9.71
CA ARG A 113 15.60 -1.79 -8.89
C ARG A 113 14.76 -0.56 -8.55
N ARG A 114 14.08 0.03 -9.54
CA ARG A 114 13.19 1.20 -9.32
C ARG A 114 12.07 0.86 -8.35
N PHE A 115 11.45 -0.31 -8.52
CA PHE A 115 10.38 -0.74 -7.64
C PHE A 115 10.89 -1.05 -6.22
N LEU A 116 12.08 -1.64 -6.07
CA LEU A 116 12.72 -1.86 -4.77
C LEU A 116 13.10 -0.56 -4.05
N ALA A 117 13.39 0.53 -4.79
CA ALA A 117 13.59 1.84 -4.18
C ALA A 117 12.31 2.31 -3.46
N ILE A 118 11.17 2.25 -4.18
CA ILE A 118 9.85 2.54 -3.61
C ILE A 118 9.59 1.64 -2.41
N VAL A 119 9.71 0.32 -2.57
CA VAL A 119 9.46 -0.64 -1.48
C VAL A 119 10.28 -0.32 -0.24
N SER A 120 11.58 -0.07 -0.41
CA SER A 120 12.47 0.31 0.69
C SER A 120 12.08 1.64 1.32
N ASN A 121 11.80 2.66 0.52
CA ASN A 121 11.48 4.00 1.02
C ASN A 121 10.15 4.02 1.79
N LEU A 122 9.07 3.51 1.19
CA LEU A 122 7.76 3.51 1.80
C LEU A 122 7.76 2.69 3.10
N TYR A 123 8.35 1.49 3.09
CA TYR A 123 8.44 0.65 4.28
C TYR A 123 9.27 1.31 5.41
N ARG A 124 10.44 1.87 5.08
CA ARG A 124 11.31 2.53 6.07
C ARG A 124 10.69 3.80 6.64
N SER A 125 9.85 4.51 5.91
CA SER A 125 9.16 5.70 6.44
C SER A 125 8.22 5.33 7.60
N PHE A 126 7.42 4.28 7.44
CA PHE A 126 6.58 3.74 8.52
C PHE A 126 7.39 3.15 9.66
N LEU A 127 8.47 2.44 9.34
CA LEU A 127 9.31 1.75 10.33
C LEU A 127 10.48 2.59 10.84
N ASP A 128 10.50 3.90 10.59
CA ASP A 128 11.58 4.78 11.01
C ASP A 128 11.91 4.50 12.48
N SER A 129 13.08 3.91 12.69
CA SER A 129 13.47 3.38 13.98
C SER A 129 13.58 4.50 15.00
N ASP A 130 13.87 5.74 14.59
CA ASP A 130 13.92 6.86 15.52
C ASP A 130 12.51 7.27 15.95
N LYS A 131 11.55 7.33 15.01
CA LYS A 131 10.13 7.60 15.34
C LYS A 131 9.56 6.49 16.23
N ARG A 132 9.76 5.22 15.85
CA ARG A 132 9.19 4.06 16.54
C ARG A 132 9.93 3.67 17.82
N ALA A 133 11.26 3.78 17.87
CA ALA A 133 12.02 3.57 19.11
C ALA A 133 11.76 4.71 20.12
N ALA A 134 11.65 5.97 19.68
CA ALA A 134 11.20 7.05 20.56
C ALA A 134 9.76 6.83 21.07
N ALA A 135 8.94 6.10 20.32
CA ALA A 135 7.61 5.67 20.74
C ALA A 135 7.61 4.38 21.58
N GLY A 136 8.72 3.65 21.69
CA GLY A 136 8.80 2.36 22.40
C GLY A 136 8.05 1.22 21.72
N ILE A 137 7.78 1.31 20.42
CA ILE A 137 7.07 0.29 19.65
C ILE A 137 8.06 -0.81 19.26
N LYS A 138 7.75 -2.06 19.58
CA LYS A 138 8.58 -3.23 19.23
C LYS A 138 8.13 -3.77 17.88
N LEU A 139 9.07 -3.89 16.94
CA LEU A 139 8.82 -4.43 15.62
C LEU A 139 9.14 -5.92 15.54
N VAL A 140 8.36 -6.66 14.76
CA VAL A 140 8.64 -8.07 14.42
C VAL A 140 9.77 -8.17 13.38
N THR A 141 9.85 -7.20 12.46
CA THR A 141 10.92 -7.06 11.46
C THR A 141 11.18 -5.59 11.15
N ASN A 142 12.40 -5.26 10.70
CA ASN A 142 12.79 -3.92 10.26
C ASN A 142 13.41 -3.92 8.86
N THR A 143 13.38 -5.06 8.19
CA THR A 143 13.95 -5.23 6.85
C THR A 143 12.82 -5.14 5.84
N PRO A 144 12.85 -4.18 4.88
CA PRO A 144 11.81 -4.06 3.87
C PRO A 144 11.61 -5.36 3.08
N PRO A 145 10.39 -5.64 2.62
CA PRO A 145 10.14 -6.80 1.78
C PRO A 145 10.94 -6.72 0.48
N LEU A 146 11.22 -7.88 -0.11
CA LEU A 146 11.75 -7.93 -1.47
C LEU A 146 10.61 -7.74 -2.48
N ALA A 147 10.95 -7.59 -3.76
CA ALA A 147 9.97 -7.46 -4.81
C ALA A 147 10.24 -8.41 -5.98
N VAL A 148 9.20 -8.73 -6.74
CA VAL A 148 9.28 -9.58 -7.94
C VAL A 148 8.25 -9.19 -8.99
N PHE A 149 8.63 -9.30 -10.28
CA PHE A 149 7.68 -9.24 -11.39
C PHE A 149 7.31 -10.65 -11.85
N LEU A 150 6.08 -11.08 -11.61
CA LEU A 150 5.61 -12.41 -12.00
C LEU A 150 5.26 -12.47 -13.48
N SER A 151 5.69 -13.53 -14.17
CA SER A 151 5.38 -13.76 -15.57
C SER A 151 3.89 -13.80 -15.86
N GLY A 152 3.08 -14.37 -14.98
CA GLY A 152 1.63 -14.38 -15.07
C GLY A 152 1.00 -14.34 -13.68
N SER A 153 -0.03 -13.52 -13.53
CA SER A 153 -0.89 -13.53 -12.35
C SER A 153 -2.31 -13.23 -12.78
N LEU A 154 -3.22 -14.17 -12.51
CA LEU A 154 -4.66 -13.93 -12.63
C LEU A 154 -5.22 -13.12 -11.45
N GLN A 155 -4.40 -12.88 -10.42
CA GLN A 155 -4.83 -12.30 -9.15
C GLN A 155 -4.37 -10.85 -8.97
N GLY A 156 -3.62 -10.29 -9.91
CA GLY A 156 -3.08 -8.94 -9.79
C GLY A 156 -1.83 -8.89 -8.88
N PRO A 157 -1.51 -7.70 -8.33
CA PRO A 157 -0.52 -7.51 -7.28
C PRO A 157 -0.91 -8.26 -5.99
N TYR A 158 0.08 -8.67 -5.20
CA TYR A 158 -0.15 -9.24 -3.87
C TYR A 158 1.14 -9.22 -3.05
N THR A 159 1.02 -9.47 -1.75
CA THR A 159 2.14 -9.57 -0.81
C THR A 159 2.14 -10.95 -0.15
N VAL A 160 3.32 -11.55 0.02
CA VAL A 160 3.53 -12.63 0.99
C VAL A 160 4.17 -11.99 2.21
N GLU A 161 3.43 -11.95 3.31
CA GLU A 161 3.78 -11.20 4.51
C GLU A 161 4.94 -11.85 5.26
N SER A 162 5.69 -11.03 5.99
CA SER A 162 6.84 -11.48 6.79
C SER A 162 6.50 -12.54 7.83
N ASP A 163 5.28 -12.57 8.36
CA ASP A 163 4.87 -13.58 9.34
C ASP A 163 4.57 -14.95 8.68
N GLU A 164 3.97 -14.99 7.47
CA GLU A 164 3.84 -16.21 6.67
C GLU A 164 5.23 -16.72 6.27
N MET A 165 6.09 -15.84 5.77
CA MET A 165 7.46 -16.17 5.40
C MET A 165 8.25 -16.73 6.58
N LEU A 166 8.04 -16.19 7.79
CA LEU A 166 8.69 -16.66 9.01
C LEU A 166 8.19 -18.04 9.40
N LYS A 167 6.87 -18.26 9.37
CA LYS A 167 6.23 -19.55 9.68
C LYS A 167 6.67 -20.65 8.72
N ARG A 168 6.78 -20.34 7.42
CA ARG A 168 7.02 -21.34 6.36
C ARG A 168 8.49 -21.58 6.08
N PHE A 169 9.31 -20.53 6.07
CA PHE A 169 10.70 -20.59 5.61
C PHE A 169 11.72 -20.14 6.68
N GLY A 170 11.26 -19.68 7.84
CA GLY A 170 12.14 -19.16 8.89
C GLY A 170 12.78 -17.82 8.55
N THR A 171 12.21 -17.06 7.61
CA THR A 171 12.68 -15.71 7.24
C THR A 171 11.62 -14.65 7.56
N PRO A 172 11.96 -13.54 8.23
CA PRO A 172 11.02 -12.47 8.57
C PRO A 172 10.95 -11.39 7.48
N ILE A 173 11.19 -11.74 6.21
CA ILE A 173 11.24 -10.78 5.09
C ILE A 173 10.14 -11.18 4.09
N GLY A 174 9.16 -10.30 3.93
CA GLY A 174 8.06 -10.48 2.97
C GLY A 174 8.50 -10.34 1.51
N VAL A 175 7.58 -10.63 0.60
CA VAL A 175 7.77 -10.44 -0.85
C VAL A 175 6.54 -9.77 -1.46
N VAL A 176 6.74 -8.60 -2.06
CA VAL A 176 5.72 -7.90 -2.84
C VAL A 176 5.82 -8.32 -4.30
N SER A 177 4.72 -8.82 -4.85
CA SER A 177 4.67 -9.36 -6.21
C SER A 177 3.79 -8.50 -7.11
N LEU A 178 4.31 -8.16 -8.29
CA LEU A 178 3.56 -7.46 -9.34
C LEU A 178 3.51 -8.32 -10.61
N PRO A 179 2.42 -8.30 -11.38
CA PRO A 179 2.44 -8.84 -12.74
C PRO A 179 3.51 -8.12 -13.58
N ALA A 180 4.28 -8.87 -14.36
CA ALA A 180 5.38 -8.34 -15.15
C ALA A 180 4.91 -7.36 -16.23
N THR A 181 3.63 -7.39 -16.63
CA THR A 181 3.05 -6.40 -17.55
C THR A 181 3.03 -4.98 -16.95
N TYR A 182 3.15 -4.84 -15.62
CA TYR A 182 3.06 -3.55 -14.93
C TYR A 182 4.43 -2.87 -14.80
N ARG A 183 5.51 -3.59 -15.11
CA ARG A 183 6.90 -3.17 -14.85
C ARG A 183 7.30 -1.88 -15.57
N ASP A 184 6.66 -1.60 -16.72
CA ASP A 184 6.98 -0.45 -17.55
C ASP A 184 6.03 0.73 -17.27
N HIS A 185 5.25 0.70 -16.17
CA HIS A 185 4.21 1.68 -15.84
C HIS A 185 4.30 2.19 -14.39
N PRO A 186 5.39 2.88 -13.99
CA PRO A 186 5.63 3.29 -12.60
C PRO A 186 4.56 4.24 -12.01
N ILE A 187 3.82 4.98 -12.85
CA ILE A 187 2.69 5.80 -12.37
C ILE A 187 1.56 4.94 -11.80
N MET A 188 1.41 3.70 -12.28
CA MET A 188 0.45 2.74 -11.74
C MET A 188 0.89 2.20 -10.38
N TRP A 189 2.18 2.20 -10.08
CA TRP A 189 2.70 1.66 -8.81
C TRP A 189 2.25 2.47 -7.60
N ALA A 190 1.77 3.70 -7.80
CA ALA A 190 1.13 4.47 -6.74
C ALA A 190 -0.11 3.77 -6.15
N ALA A 191 -0.94 3.11 -6.96
CA ALA A 191 -2.05 2.30 -6.45
C ALA A 191 -1.57 1.06 -5.67
N LEU A 192 -0.30 0.68 -5.85
CA LEU A 192 0.31 -0.52 -5.28
C LEU A 192 1.00 -0.24 -3.94
N SER A 193 0.96 1.00 -3.44
CA SER A 193 1.32 1.29 -2.05
C SER A 193 0.43 0.53 -1.06
N HIS A 194 -0.75 0.07 -1.50
CA HIS A 194 -1.56 -0.90 -0.78
C HIS A 194 -0.74 -2.14 -0.38
N GLU A 195 -0.07 -2.77 -1.34
CA GLU A 195 0.75 -3.97 -1.12
C GLU A 195 2.01 -3.64 -0.32
N VAL A 196 2.70 -2.57 -0.75
CA VAL A 196 4.02 -2.21 -0.24
C VAL A 196 3.96 -1.71 1.20
N CYS A 197 2.96 -0.90 1.54
CA CYS A 197 2.82 -0.26 2.85
C CYS A 197 1.79 -0.94 3.73
N GLY A 198 0.83 -1.66 3.17
CA GLY A 198 -0.28 -2.22 3.93
C GLY A 198 0.12 -3.49 4.65
N HIS A 199 0.12 -4.59 3.92
CA HIS A 199 0.23 -5.94 4.48
C HIS A 199 1.51 -6.12 5.32
N ASP A 200 2.70 -5.91 4.75
CA ASP A 200 3.92 -6.21 5.49
C ASP A 200 4.23 -5.22 6.65
N VAL A 201 3.72 -3.98 6.61
CA VAL A 201 3.90 -3.02 7.71
C VAL A 201 2.91 -3.27 8.84
N VAL A 202 1.64 -3.53 8.52
CA VAL A 202 0.61 -3.81 9.53
C VAL A 202 0.96 -5.05 10.32
N HIS A 203 1.46 -6.09 9.64
CA HIS A 203 1.89 -7.34 10.27
C HIS A 203 3.24 -7.22 11.00
N ALA A 204 4.00 -6.13 10.80
CA ALA A 204 5.18 -5.83 11.60
C ALA A 204 4.85 -5.33 13.03
N ASP A 205 3.61 -4.87 13.27
CA ASP A 205 3.11 -4.43 14.58
C ASP A 205 2.28 -5.53 15.26
N GLU A 206 2.86 -6.17 16.27
CA GLU A 206 2.24 -7.29 16.98
C GLU A 206 0.86 -6.92 17.57
N GLY A 207 -0.19 -7.61 17.13
CA GLY A 207 -1.56 -7.47 17.65
C GLY A 207 -2.34 -6.26 17.12
N LEU A 208 -1.76 -5.43 16.25
CA LEU A 208 -2.40 -4.23 15.71
C LEU A 208 -3.72 -4.54 14.99
N LEU A 209 -3.69 -5.51 14.06
CA LEU A 209 -4.86 -5.88 13.26
C LEU A 209 -6.04 -6.33 14.14
N ALA A 210 -5.77 -7.19 15.12
CA ALA A 210 -6.79 -7.68 16.05
C ALA A 210 -7.39 -6.54 16.90
N GLU A 211 -6.56 -5.60 17.36
CA GLU A 211 -7.04 -4.43 18.12
C GLU A 211 -7.94 -3.52 17.27
N LEU A 212 -7.58 -3.31 16.00
CA LEU A 212 -8.38 -2.51 15.06
C LEU A 212 -9.72 -3.15 14.72
N VAL A 213 -9.74 -4.47 14.48
CA VAL A 213 -10.99 -5.22 14.28
C VAL A 213 -11.96 -4.97 15.44
N VAL A 214 -11.49 -5.10 16.68
CA VAL A 214 -12.31 -4.86 17.88
C VAL A 214 -12.74 -3.39 17.96
N THR A 215 -11.83 -2.46 17.67
CA THR A 215 -12.09 -1.01 17.73
C THR A 215 -13.19 -0.59 16.74
N VAL A 216 -13.08 -1.01 15.47
CA VAL A 216 -14.08 -0.70 14.43
C VAL A 216 -15.40 -1.37 14.73
N ARG A 217 -15.39 -2.65 15.13
CA ARG A 217 -16.60 -3.39 15.50
C ARG A 217 -17.36 -2.69 16.63
N ASN A 218 -16.68 -2.27 17.69
CA ASN A 218 -17.27 -1.56 18.81
C ASN A 218 -17.80 -0.18 18.41
N ALA A 219 -17.09 0.53 17.52
CA ALA A 219 -17.49 1.86 17.08
C ALA A 219 -18.71 1.84 16.15
N LEU A 220 -18.87 0.79 15.34
CA LEU A 220 -20.02 0.62 14.43
C LEU A 220 -21.22 -0.05 15.13
N ALA A 221 -20.96 -1.04 15.99
CA ALA A 221 -21.99 -1.78 16.72
C ALA A 221 -21.49 -2.25 18.11
N PRO A 222 -21.65 -1.42 19.18
CA PRO A 222 -21.14 -1.73 20.54
C PRO A 222 -21.65 -3.04 21.16
N HIS A 223 -22.78 -3.57 20.67
CA HIS A 223 -23.38 -4.83 21.11
C HIS A 223 -23.40 -5.86 19.98
N PHE A 224 -22.38 -5.83 19.12
CA PHE A 224 -22.25 -6.73 17.99
C PHE A 224 -22.34 -8.19 18.42
N SER A 225 -23.17 -8.95 17.72
CA SER A 225 -23.25 -10.40 17.85
C SER A 225 -23.51 -11.01 16.47
N PRO A 226 -22.62 -11.85 15.95
CA PRO A 226 -22.78 -12.46 14.62
C PRO A 226 -23.92 -13.48 14.57
N ARG A 227 -24.52 -13.83 15.72
CA ARG A 227 -25.62 -14.81 15.85
C ARG A 227 -27.02 -14.18 15.83
N LYS A 228 -27.12 -12.86 15.89
CA LYS A 228 -28.40 -12.14 15.85
C LYS A 228 -28.69 -11.68 14.41
N PRO A 229 -29.96 -11.40 14.06
CA PRO A 229 -30.28 -10.76 12.79
C PRO A 229 -29.42 -9.50 12.59
N LEU A 230 -28.72 -9.44 11.46
CA LEU A 230 -27.78 -8.37 11.16
C LEU A 230 -28.55 -7.14 10.67
N ALA A 231 -28.94 -6.26 11.60
CA ALA A 231 -29.32 -4.90 11.24
C ALA A 231 -28.13 -4.18 10.57
N THR A 232 -28.37 -3.11 9.81
CA THR A 232 -27.36 -2.40 9.02
C THR A 232 -26.05 -2.10 9.77
N ALA A 233 -26.14 -1.62 11.03
CA ALA A 233 -24.96 -1.35 11.84
C ALA A 233 -24.16 -2.62 12.19
N ALA A 234 -24.84 -3.71 12.56
CA ALA A 234 -24.20 -4.98 12.85
C ALA A 234 -23.62 -5.63 11.59
N LEU A 235 -24.29 -5.48 10.44
CA LEU A 235 -23.78 -5.94 9.16
C LEU A 235 -22.50 -5.20 8.77
N ASN A 236 -22.47 -3.87 8.87
CA ASN A 236 -21.25 -3.09 8.64
C ASN A 236 -20.13 -3.49 9.60
N ALA A 237 -20.44 -3.70 10.89
CA ALA A 237 -19.45 -4.16 11.86
C ALA A 237 -18.87 -5.54 11.52
N LEU A 238 -19.69 -6.48 11.01
CA LEU A 238 -19.22 -7.78 10.52
C LEU A 238 -18.29 -7.63 9.31
N LEU A 239 -18.74 -6.89 8.29
CA LEU A 239 -18.02 -6.74 7.02
C LEU A 239 -16.68 -6.01 7.19
N TRP A 240 -16.66 -4.86 7.86
CA TRP A 240 -15.42 -4.12 8.08
C TRP A 240 -14.48 -4.80 9.08
N SER A 241 -14.98 -5.68 9.95
CA SER A 241 -14.10 -6.56 10.73
C SER A 241 -13.40 -7.59 9.84
N TYR A 242 -14.10 -8.10 8.84
CA TYR A 242 -13.58 -9.10 7.92
C TYR A 242 -12.59 -8.48 6.91
N TRP A 243 -12.95 -7.35 6.33
CA TRP A 243 -12.12 -6.59 5.38
C TRP A 243 -11.03 -5.75 6.04
N MET A 244 -10.73 -5.95 7.33
CA MET A 244 -9.89 -5.02 8.07
C MET A 244 -8.49 -4.89 7.50
N ASP A 245 -7.87 -6.01 7.12
CA ASP A 245 -6.48 -6.04 6.62
C ASP A 245 -6.34 -5.22 5.32
N GLU A 246 -7.27 -5.45 4.40
CA GLU A 246 -7.40 -4.70 3.15
C GLU A 246 -7.74 -3.22 3.38
N ALA A 247 -8.62 -2.92 4.34
CA ALA A 247 -9.01 -1.56 4.67
C ALA A 247 -7.86 -0.77 5.31
N ILE A 248 -7.06 -1.38 6.19
CA ILE A 248 -5.90 -0.71 6.76
C ILE A 248 -4.81 -0.50 5.72
N ALA A 249 -4.61 -1.44 4.79
CA ALA A 249 -3.66 -1.30 3.69
C ALA A 249 -3.96 -0.06 2.82
N ASP A 250 -5.24 0.19 2.52
CA ASP A 250 -5.66 1.41 1.83
C ASP A 250 -5.36 2.69 2.63
N VAL A 251 -5.63 2.67 3.95
CA VAL A 251 -5.34 3.83 4.81
C VAL A 251 -3.83 4.07 4.92
N TYR A 252 -3.01 3.03 4.95
CA TYR A 252 -1.55 3.16 4.90
C TYR A 252 -1.09 3.76 3.58
N GLY A 253 -1.70 3.37 2.46
CA GLY A 253 -1.47 4.01 1.16
C GLY A 253 -1.71 5.51 1.20
N ILE A 254 -2.79 5.96 1.84
CA ILE A 254 -3.12 7.40 2.00
C ILE A 254 -2.14 8.11 2.92
N LEU A 255 -1.80 7.52 4.06
CA LEU A 255 -0.90 8.13 5.03
C LEU A 255 0.52 8.27 4.49
N ASN A 256 0.88 7.52 3.44
CA ASN A 256 2.23 7.48 2.90
C ASN A 256 2.36 8.15 1.53
N MET A 257 1.55 7.75 0.55
CA MET A 257 1.55 8.32 -0.81
C MET A 257 0.68 9.59 -0.89
N GLY A 258 -0.17 9.82 0.12
CA GLY A 258 -1.02 10.99 0.21
C GLY A 258 -2.40 10.84 -0.41
N PRO A 259 -3.20 11.93 -0.42
CA PRO A 259 -4.60 11.92 -0.87
C PRO A 259 -4.84 11.56 -2.35
N LEU A 260 -3.77 11.42 -3.15
CA LEU A 260 -3.84 11.00 -4.55
C LEU A 260 -3.96 9.48 -4.73
N PHE A 261 -3.56 8.71 -3.72
CA PHE A 261 -3.66 7.25 -3.71
C PHE A 261 -5.03 6.73 -4.16
N PRO A 262 -6.17 7.14 -3.55
CA PRO A 262 -7.48 6.57 -3.90
C PRO A 262 -7.92 6.90 -5.33
N ILE A 263 -7.46 8.01 -5.91
CA ILE A 263 -7.80 8.37 -7.30
C ILE A 263 -7.03 7.48 -8.28
N ASN A 264 -5.74 7.23 -8.00
CA ASN A 264 -4.93 6.30 -8.80
C ASN A 264 -5.48 4.87 -8.69
N LEU A 265 -5.78 4.42 -7.47
CA LEU A 265 -6.41 3.13 -7.19
C LEU A 265 -7.76 2.99 -7.90
N GLY A 266 -8.61 4.01 -7.88
CA GLY A 266 -9.89 4.01 -8.59
C GLY A 266 -9.73 3.85 -10.11
N ALA A 267 -8.74 4.51 -10.72
CA ALA A 267 -8.43 4.32 -12.13
C ALA A 267 -7.92 2.90 -12.42
N PHE A 268 -7.04 2.38 -11.55
CA PHE A 268 -6.49 1.03 -11.67
C PHE A 268 -7.57 -0.04 -11.56
N LEU A 269 -8.40 0.00 -10.51
CA LEU A 269 -9.47 -0.97 -10.29
C LEU A 269 -10.49 -0.92 -11.43
N ALA A 270 -10.88 0.26 -11.91
CA ALA A 270 -11.78 0.37 -13.07
C ALA A 270 -11.19 -0.31 -14.32
N ALA A 271 -9.90 -0.11 -14.59
CA ALA A 271 -9.22 -0.75 -15.72
C ALA A 271 -9.12 -2.27 -15.53
N PHE A 272 -8.76 -2.71 -14.33
CA PHE A 272 -8.66 -4.13 -13.99
C PHE A 272 -10.00 -4.86 -14.16
N ARG A 273 -11.09 -4.26 -13.69
CA ARG A 273 -12.45 -4.80 -13.87
C ARG A 273 -12.86 -4.86 -15.34
N ALA A 274 -12.51 -3.85 -16.14
CA ALA A 274 -12.77 -3.86 -17.57
C ALA A 274 -12.05 -5.03 -18.29
N HIS A 275 -10.82 -5.37 -17.86
CA HIS A 275 -10.07 -6.54 -18.34
C HIS A 275 -10.70 -7.86 -17.88
N LEU A 276 -11.09 -7.99 -16.60
CA LEU A 276 -11.79 -9.18 -16.12
C LEU A 276 -13.11 -9.44 -16.87
N GLN A 277 -13.78 -8.37 -17.32
CA GLN A 277 -14.97 -8.44 -18.16
C GLN A 277 -14.67 -8.63 -19.65
N ARG A 278 -13.39 -8.78 -20.03
CA ARG A 278 -12.91 -8.98 -21.40
C ARG A 278 -13.39 -7.89 -22.38
N ARG A 279 -13.46 -6.65 -21.91
CA ARG A 279 -13.83 -5.52 -22.79
C ARG A 279 -12.74 -5.28 -23.82
N SER A 280 -13.13 -5.03 -25.06
CA SER A 280 -12.20 -4.67 -26.14
C SER A 280 -11.89 -3.17 -26.23
N HIS A 281 -12.63 -2.35 -25.48
CA HIS A 281 -12.47 -0.89 -25.42
C HIS A 281 -12.68 -0.38 -23.99
N PRO A 282 -12.07 0.76 -23.60
CA PRO A 282 -12.17 1.25 -22.23
C PRO A 282 -13.60 1.61 -21.83
N GLY A 283 -14.39 2.27 -22.69
CA GLY A 283 -15.72 2.75 -22.31
C GLY A 283 -15.69 3.69 -21.09
N ARG A 284 -16.78 3.75 -20.33
CA ARG A 284 -16.85 4.51 -19.06
C ARG A 284 -16.13 3.72 -17.95
N PRO A 285 -15.28 4.37 -17.12
CA PRO A 285 -14.71 3.72 -15.94
C PRO A 285 -15.83 3.36 -14.95
N LEU A 286 -15.82 2.13 -14.45
CA LEU A 286 -16.78 1.63 -13.48
C LEU A 286 -16.06 0.84 -12.40
N LEU A 287 -16.42 1.07 -11.14
CA LEU A 287 -15.99 0.28 -10.01
C LEU A 287 -17.06 -0.73 -9.61
N SER A 288 -16.67 -1.84 -8.96
CA SER A 288 -17.65 -2.77 -8.40
C SER A 288 -18.50 -2.07 -7.34
N THR A 289 -19.81 -2.31 -7.39
CA THR A 289 -20.77 -1.93 -6.33
C THR A 289 -21.21 -3.13 -5.51
N ASP A 290 -20.71 -4.33 -5.83
CA ASP A 290 -21.06 -5.57 -5.14
C ASP A 290 -19.82 -6.22 -4.55
N ALA A 291 -19.98 -6.84 -3.38
CA ALA A 291 -18.97 -7.73 -2.81
C ALA A 291 -18.84 -8.98 -3.68
N GLN A 292 -17.61 -9.37 -3.97
CA GLN A 292 -17.35 -10.54 -4.82
C GLN A 292 -17.36 -11.82 -4.00
N LYS A 293 -17.62 -12.93 -4.68
CA LYS A 293 -17.50 -14.27 -4.10
C LYS A 293 -16.33 -14.99 -4.72
N ARG A 294 -15.58 -15.67 -3.87
CA ARG A 294 -14.57 -16.63 -4.26
C ARG A 294 -15.22 -17.95 -4.71
N PRO A 295 -14.50 -18.84 -5.42
CA PRO A 295 -15.05 -20.11 -5.89
C PRO A 295 -15.63 -21.01 -4.79
N ASP A 296 -15.15 -20.87 -3.55
CA ASP A 296 -15.62 -21.60 -2.36
C ASP A 296 -16.84 -20.94 -1.67
N ASN A 297 -17.42 -19.90 -2.28
CA ASN A 297 -18.48 -19.03 -1.76
C ASN A 297 -18.08 -18.14 -0.58
N THR A 298 -16.80 -18.10 -0.17
CA THR A 298 -16.35 -17.07 0.76
C THR A 298 -16.47 -15.70 0.10
N MET A 299 -16.85 -14.69 0.88
CA MET A 299 -16.82 -13.32 0.42
C MET A 299 -15.37 -12.92 0.17
N ASP A 300 -15.12 -12.18 -0.89
CA ASP A 300 -13.80 -11.60 -1.14
C ASP A 300 -13.37 -10.73 0.05
N ASP A 301 -12.10 -10.83 0.41
CA ASP A 301 -11.47 -10.09 1.51
C ASP A 301 -11.28 -8.61 1.19
N HIS A 302 -11.30 -8.22 -0.09
CA HIS A 302 -11.28 -6.82 -0.46
C HIS A 302 -12.66 -6.18 -0.22
N PRO A 303 -12.70 -4.97 0.38
CA PRO A 303 -13.91 -4.16 0.36
C PRO A 303 -14.36 -3.91 -1.08
N ILE A 304 -15.66 -3.70 -1.24
CA ILE A 304 -16.26 -3.25 -2.50
C ILE A 304 -15.47 -2.04 -3.04
N ASP A 305 -14.99 -2.13 -4.29
CA ASP A 305 -14.10 -1.14 -4.90
C ASP A 305 -14.57 0.32 -4.66
N LEU A 306 -15.87 0.60 -4.86
CA LEU A 306 -16.43 1.93 -4.64
C LEU A 306 -16.34 2.40 -3.17
N LEU A 307 -16.51 1.49 -2.21
CA LEU A 307 -16.43 1.80 -0.78
C LEU A 307 -15.00 2.12 -0.34
N ARG A 308 -13.98 1.65 -1.07
CA ARG A 308 -12.56 2.02 -0.82
C ARG A 308 -12.32 3.52 -1.03
N LEU A 309 -13.03 4.16 -1.98
CA LEU A 309 -12.99 5.62 -2.14
C LEU A 309 -13.61 6.36 -0.95
N HIS A 310 -14.72 5.84 -0.41
CA HIS A 310 -15.36 6.42 0.78
C HIS A 310 -14.58 6.18 2.07
N LEU A 311 -13.93 5.02 2.20
CA LEU A 311 -12.95 4.75 3.24
C LEU A 311 -11.84 5.82 3.20
N ALA A 312 -11.30 6.08 2.01
CA ALA A 312 -10.26 7.06 1.81
C ALA A 312 -10.69 8.49 2.18
N ILE A 313 -11.91 8.89 1.82
CA ILE A 313 -12.47 10.18 2.23
C ILE A 313 -12.40 10.35 3.75
N GLY A 314 -12.84 9.35 4.52
CA GLY A 314 -12.83 9.45 5.98
C GLY A 314 -11.42 9.53 6.59
N ALA A 315 -10.45 8.84 5.99
CA ALA A 315 -9.04 8.94 6.39
C ALA A 315 -8.48 10.35 6.07
N ILE A 316 -8.75 10.87 4.87
CA ILE A 316 -8.27 12.19 4.42
C ILE A 316 -8.89 13.32 5.24
N GLU A 317 -10.20 13.28 5.51
CA GLU A 317 -10.90 14.23 6.41
C GLU A 317 -10.22 14.33 7.78
N SER A 318 -9.51 13.27 8.19
CA SER A 318 -8.88 13.11 9.50
C SER A 318 -7.37 13.40 9.53
N LEU A 319 -6.74 13.78 8.41
CA LEU A 319 -5.31 14.09 8.33
C LEU A 319 -4.98 15.41 9.04
N GLN A 320 -4.40 15.36 10.23
CA GLN A 320 -4.16 16.57 11.02
C GLN A 320 -3.10 17.51 10.43
N GLY A 321 -2.11 16.97 9.72
CA GLY A 321 -1.01 17.73 9.13
C GLY A 321 -1.34 18.43 7.80
N LEU A 322 -2.40 18.00 7.11
CA LEU A 322 -2.84 18.59 5.85
C LEU A 322 -3.86 19.70 6.11
N SER A 323 -3.69 20.88 5.52
CA SER A 323 -4.61 22.00 5.75
C SER A 323 -6.07 21.66 5.42
N PRO A 324 -7.05 22.24 6.15
CA PRO A 324 -8.47 22.01 5.87
C PRO A 324 -8.85 22.26 4.41
N VAL A 325 -8.32 23.32 3.80
CA VAL A 325 -8.60 23.68 2.40
C VAL A 325 -8.14 22.58 1.43
N ARG A 326 -6.97 21.97 1.68
CA ARG A 326 -6.45 20.88 0.85
C ARG A 326 -7.24 19.59 1.09
N ARG A 327 -7.55 19.25 2.34
CA ARG A 327 -8.43 18.12 2.68
C ARG A 327 -9.76 18.22 1.96
N ASP A 328 -10.46 19.35 2.10
CA ASP A 328 -11.78 19.58 1.50
C ASP A 328 -11.72 19.46 -0.04
N ALA A 329 -10.66 19.97 -0.66
CA ALA A 329 -10.46 19.84 -2.11
C ALA A 329 -10.27 18.39 -2.56
N TYR A 330 -9.49 17.60 -1.82
CA TYR A 330 -9.29 16.17 -2.11
C TYR A 330 -10.56 15.35 -1.87
N VAL A 331 -11.25 15.58 -0.76
CA VAL A 331 -12.53 14.94 -0.46
C VAL A 331 -13.52 15.19 -1.59
N LYS A 332 -13.67 16.45 -2.01
CA LYS A 332 -14.54 16.79 -3.14
C LYS A 332 -14.11 16.09 -4.44
N GLY A 333 -12.81 16.06 -4.74
CA GLY A 333 -12.28 15.40 -5.93
C GLY A 333 -12.56 13.88 -5.94
N ILE A 334 -12.45 13.22 -4.79
CA ILE A 334 -12.74 11.79 -4.65
C ILE A 334 -14.26 11.55 -4.73
N GLU A 335 -15.09 12.43 -4.18
CA GLU A 335 -16.55 12.36 -4.35
C GLU A 335 -16.98 12.50 -5.81
N ASP A 336 -16.36 13.44 -6.55
CA ASP A 336 -16.61 13.62 -7.98
C ASP A 336 -16.22 12.34 -8.77
N VAL A 337 -15.06 11.73 -8.44
CA VAL A 337 -14.63 10.46 -9.03
C VAL A 337 -15.57 9.32 -8.67
N ALA A 338 -15.95 9.18 -7.40
CA ALA A 338 -16.88 8.16 -6.93
C ALA A 338 -18.21 8.25 -7.70
N ALA A 339 -18.77 9.45 -7.85
CA ALA A 339 -19.98 9.67 -8.65
C ALA A 339 -19.77 9.28 -10.12
N ALA A 340 -18.60 9.60 -10.70
CA ALA A 340 -18.29 9.26 -12.09
C ALA A 340 -18.20 7.73 -12.34
N VAL A 341 -17.75 6.94 -11.35
CA VAL A 341 -17.50 5.50 -11.49
C VAL A 341 -18.58 4.59 -10.88
N THR A 342 -19.57 5.14 -10.17
CA THR A 342 -20.67 4.37 -9.52
C THR A 342 -21.72 3.85 -10.50
N GLY A 343 -21.88 4.49 -11.66
CA GLY A 343 -23.04 4.29 -12.52
C GLY A 343 -24.32 4.89 -11.91
N ASP A 344 -25.47 4.23 -12.09
CA ASP A 344 -26.79 4.69 -11.59
C ASP A 344 -27.23 3.96 -10.31
N THR A 345 -26.32 3.21 -9.70
CA THR A 345 -26.59 2.33 -8.57
C THR A 345 -26.80 3.12 -7.27
N THR A 346 -27.84 2.78 -6.52
CA THR A 346 -28.15 3.37 -5.19
C THR A 346 -27.95 2.39 -4.03
N HIS A 347 -27.53 1.15 -4.33
CA HIS A 347 -27.38 0.05 -3.37
C HIS A 347 -26.11 -0.75 -3.64
N VAL A 348 -25.48 -1.26 -2.59
CA VAL A 348 -24.41 -2.24 -2.72
C VAL A 348 -24.93 -3.65 -2.47
N GLY A 349 -24.54 -4.61 -3.32
CA GLY A 349 -24.87 -6.02 -3.16
C GLY A 349 -23.86 -6.73 -2.27
N LEU A 350 -24.37 -7.58 -1.37
CA LEU A 350 -23.57 -8.33 -0.42
C LEU A 350 -23.99 -9.79 -0.51
N ASP A 351 -23.10 -10.64 -1.04
CA ASP A 351 -23.32 -12.08 -1.20
C ASP A 351 -22.04 -12.83 -0.86
N GLY A 352 -22.12 -13.84 0.01
CA GLY A 352 -21.00 -14.70 0.37
C GLY A 352 -20.99 -15.14 1.83
N LEU A 353 -20.08 -16.06 2.14
CA LEU A 353 -19.78 -16.50 3.49
C LEU A 353 -18.71 -15.60 4.09
N VAL A 354 -18.99 -14.98 5.24
CA VAL A 354 -18.02 -14.19 5.99
C VAL A 354 -17.46 -15.05 7.13
N PRO A 355 -16.16 -15.44 7.08
CA PRO A 355 -15.50 -16.12 8.19
C PRO A 355 -15.62 -15.34 9.51
N THR A 356 -15.73 -16.06 10.62
CA THR A 356 -15.73 -15.45 11.95
C THR A 356 -14.71 -16.12 12.86
N GLU A 357 -14.26 -15.40 13.89
CA GLU A 357 -13.36 -15.92 14.94
C GLU A 357 -13.86 -17.21 15.60
N SER A 358 -15.17 -17.46 15.56
CA SER A 358 -15.78 -18.69 16.12
C SER A 358 -15.64 -19.93 15.23
N GLY A 359 -15.05 -19.79 14.04
CA GLY A 359 -14.94 -20.83 13.02
C GLY A 359 -16.24 -21.10 12.25
N ASN A 360 -17.38 -20.54 12.68
CA ASN A 360 -18.64 -20.64 11.95
C ASN A 360 -18.82 -19.44 11.03
N PRO A 361 -18.79 -19.60 9.70
CA PRO A 361 -19.01 -18.50 8.78
C PRO A 361 -20.46 -18.01 8.86
N VAL A 362 -20.65 -16.71 8.64
CA VAL A 362 -21.97 -16.08 8.55
C VAL A 362 -22.33 -15.89 7.08
N ALA A 363 -23.43 -16.49 6.64
CA ALA A 363 -23.95 -16.26 5.30
C ALA A 363 -24.58 -14.87 5.19
N VAL A 364 -24.10 -14.07 4.25
CA VAL A 364 -24.65 -12.76 3.91
C VAL A 364 -25.24 -12.87 2.51
N LYS A 365 -26.52 -12.48 2.37
CA LYS A 365 -27.20 -12.36 1.08
C LYS A 365 -28.25 -11.26 1.17
N THR A 366 -27.82 -10.03 0.95
CA THR A 366 -28.65 -8.84 1.12
C THR A 366 -28.12 -7.67 0.28
N GLN A 367 -28.83 -6.55 0.33
CA GLN A 367 -28.35 -5.27 -0.19
C GLN A 367 -28.32 -4.25 0.95
N MET A 368 -27.49 -3.22 0.79
CA MET A 368 -27.43 -2.05 1.67
C MET A 368 -27.55 -0.79 0.81
N THR A 369 -28.18 0.27 1.32
CA THR A 369 -28.16 1.55 0.61
C THR A 369 -26.72 2.02 0.46
N LEU A 370 -26.37 2.58 -0.70
CA LEU A 370 -25.02 3.08 -0.94
C LEU A 370 -24.65 4.19 0.07
N SER A 371 -25.63 5.02 0.48
CA SER A 371 -25.41 6.05 1.49
C SER A 371 -25.02 5.47 2.85
N ASP A 372 -25.69 4.40 3.31
CA ASP A 372 -25.35 3.76 4.59
C ASP A 372 -23.96 3.09 4.53
N ALA A 373 -23.67 2.41 3.42
CA ALA A 373 -22.39 1.74 3.21
C ALA A 373 -21.23 2.76 3.13
N ALA A 374 -21.42 3.86 2.39
CA ALA A 374 -20.46 4.94 2.27
C ALA A 374 -20.20 5.65 3.61
N ALA A 375 -21.26 5.90 4.40
CA ALA A 375 -21.13 6.50 5.72
C ALA A 375 -20.35 5.60 6.69
N ALA A 376 -20.59 4.29 6.64
CA ALA A 376 -19.80 3.33 7.41
C ALA A 376 -18.33 3.31 6.96
N ALA A 377 -18.07 3.29 5.65
CA ALA A 377 -16.72 3.33 5.09
C ALA A 377 -15.93 4.56 5.56
N ARG A 378 -16.50 5.77 5.43
CA ARG A 378 -15.87 7.01 5.93
C ARG A 378 -15.53 6.90 7.42
N ARG A 379 -16.48 6.40 8.22
CA ARG A 379 -16.26 6.24 9.65
C ARG A 379 -15.13 5.25 9.95
N VAL A 380 -15.04 4.13 9.21
CA VAL A 380 -13.93 3.17 9.35
C VAL A 380 -12.59 3.81 9.01
N GLY A 381 -12.50 4.56 7.91
CA GLY A 381 -11.26 5.23 7.49
C GLY A 381 -10.76 6.23 8.53
N GLN A 382 -11.68 7.01 9.10
CA GLN A 382 -11.40 7.90 10.23
C GLN A 382 -10.89 7.12 11.45
N ILE A 383 -11.54 6.02 11.82
CA ILE A 383 -11.16 5.20 12.98
C ILE A 383 -9.75 4.65 12.79
N ILE A 384 -9.44 4.05 11.64
CA ILE A 384 -8.11 3.49 11.36
C ILE A 384 -7.04 4.60 11.47
N ALA A 385 -7.27 5.75 10.83
CA ALA A 385 -6.28 6.83 10.83
C ALA A 385 -6.05 7.48 12.22
N THR A 386 -7.07 7.53 13.10
CA THR A 386 -7.05 8.40 14.31
C THR A 386 -7.06 7.66 15.64
N SER A 387 -7.43 6.39 15.68
CA SER A 387 -7.57 5.66 16.94
C SER A 387 -6.21 5.52 17.64
N LYS A 388 -6.18 5.81 18.94
CA LYS A 388 -5.02 5.54 19.78
C LYS A 388 -5.03 4.08 20.20
N LEU A 389 -4.03 3.33 19.78
CA LEU A 389 -3.99 1.87 19.88
C LEU A 389 -2.88 1.44 20.86
N LYS A 390 -3.15 0.42 21.66
CA LYS A 390 -2.18 -0.14 22.61
C LYS A 390 -1.01 -0.79 21.88
N ALA A 391 -1.26 -1.47 20.75
CA ALA A 391 -0.23 -2.03 19.89
C ALA A 391 0.80 -0.95 19.47
N LEU A 392 0.35 0.30 19.35
CA LEU A 392 1.17 1.45 18.97
C LEU A 392 1.53 2.35 20.17
N GLN A 393 1.57 1.80 21.39
CA GLN A 393 1.93 2.53 22.62
C GLN A 393 1.05 3.77 22.87
N GLY A 394 -0.24 3.67 22.58
CA GLY A 394 -1.22 4.75 22.77
C GLY A 394 -1.16 5.83 21.68
N ARG A 395 -0.52 5.54 20.55
CA ARG A 395 -0.50 6.40 19.36
C ARG A 395 -1.50 5.95 18.32
N SER A 396 -1.85 6.84 17.40
CA SER A 396 -2.54 6.48 16.16
C SER A 396 -1.53 6.22 15.06
N ILE A 397 -1.95 5.53 14.01
CA ILE A 397 -1.11 5.29 12.82
C ILE A 397 -0.63 6.62 12.25
N GLN A 398 -1.50 7.64 12.17
CA GLN A 398 -1.10 8.97 11.69
C GLN A 398 -0.12 9.72 12.61
N ASP A 399 0.08 9.30 13.87
CA ASP A 399 1.12 9.90 14.70
C ASP A 399 2.52 9.36 14.34
N ILE A 400 2.57 8.21 13.66
CA ILE A 400 3.80 7.52 13.26
C ILE A 400 4.18 7.96 11.85
N GLU A 401 3.23 7.87 10.92
CA GLU A 401 3.42 8.24 9.51
C GLU A 401 2.17 8.92 8.97
N THR A 402 2.34 10.03 8.26
CA THR A 402 1.24 10.85 7.77
C THR A 402 1.67 11.70 6.60
N TRP A 403 0.69 12.04 5.76
CA TRP A 403 0.86 13.02 4.69
C TRP A 403 0.43 14.39 5.19
N ASP A 404 1.35 15.36 5.15
CA ASP A 404 1.09 16.72 5.60
C ASP A 404 1.21 17.77 4.49
N ASP A 405 1.11 19.05 4.86
CA ASP A 405 1.22 20.16 3.91
C ASP A 405 2.61 20.27 3.26
N HIS A 406 3.67 19.80 3.92
CA HIS A 406 5.03 19.81 3.37
C HIS A 406 5.19 18.74 2.28
N ASP A 407 4.69 17.53 2.53
CA ASP A 407 4.70 16.46 1.51
C ASP A 407 3.91 16.89 0.27
N GLU A 408 2.74 17.49 0.49
CA GLU A 408 1.89 18.03 -0.57
C GLU A 408 2.60 19.11 -1.39
N GLU A 409 3.37 19.99 -0.74
CA GLU A 409 4.14 21.03 -1.42
C GLU A 409 5.25 20.47 -2.29
N ILE A 410 5.92 19.41 -1.84
CA ILE A 410 6.96 18.75 -2.64
C ILE A 410 6.32 18.02 -3.82
N ALA A 411 5.24 17.25 -3.60
CA ALA A 411 4.51 16.58 -4.68
C ALA A 411 3.97 17.59 -5.72
N GLN A 412 3.48 18.75 -5.26
CA GLN A 412 3.07 19.86 -6.11
C GLN A 412 4.23 20.39 -6.96
N ALA A 413 5.40 20.63 -6.35
CA ALA A 413 6.58 21.12 -7.06
C ALA A 413 7.09 20.12 -8.11
N ILE A 414 7.08 18.82 -7.79
CA ILE A 414 7.39 17.74 -8.72
C ILE A 414 6.42 17.76 -9.90
N ALA A 415 5.11 17.89 -9.63
CA ALA A 415 4.09 17.94 -10.67
C ALA A 415 4.28 19.14 -11.62
N GLU A 416 4.66 20.30 -11.06
CA GLU A 416 4.96 21.51 -11.82
C GLU A 416 6.21 21.37 -12.67
N ALA A 417 7.27 20.74 -12.14
CA ALA A 417 8.49 20.44 -12.88
C ALA A 417 8.20 19.52 -14.09
N ILE A 418 7.40 18.47 -13.90
CA ILE A 418 6.97 17.57 -15.00
C ILE A 418 6.18 18.37 -16.05
N ALA A 419 5.23 19.20 -15.64
CA ALA A 419 4.44 20.01 -16.55
C ALA A 419 5.29 21.02 -17.36
N ALA A 420 6.41 21.47 -16.77
CA ALA A 420 7.40 22.33 -17.42
C ALA A 420 8.44 21.56 -18.25
N GLY A 421 8.36 20.22 -18.33
CA GLY A 421 9.34 19.39 -19.05
C GLY A 421 10.71 19.32 -18.37
N GLN A 422 10.76 19.53 -17.05
CA GLN A 422 11.98 19.51 -16.25
C GLN A 422 12.19 18.13 -15.59
N GLY A 423 13.46 17.80 -15.30
CA GLY A 423 13.79 16.59 -14.55
C GLY A 423 13.46 16.72 -13.06
N ILE A 424 13.08 15.59 -12.44
CA ILE A 424 12.68 15.51 -11.03
C ILE A 424 13.66 14.70 -10.16
N VAL A 425 14.83 14.36 -10.72
CA VAL A 425 15.88 13.63 -10.00
C VAL A 425 16.32 14.42 -8.76
N GLY A 426 16.32 13.74 -7.61
CA GLY A 426 16.70 14.33 -6.32
C GLY A 426 15.66 15.27 -5.71
N GLN A 427 14.44 15.31 -6.24
CA GLN A 427 13.32 16.00 -5.63
C GLN A 427 12.53 15.03 -4.75
N GLY A 428 12.34 15.40 -3.48
CA GLY A 428 11.52 14.62 -2.54
C GLY A 428 12.02 13.19 -2.29
N ASP A 429 11.14 12.39 -1.69
CA ASP A 429 11.27 10.94 -1.56
C ASP A 429 10.40 10.18 -2.58
N ASP A 430 10.41 8.85 -2.51
CA ASP A 430 9.72 8.02 -3.52
C ASP A 430 8.20 8.13 -3.43
N ALA A 431 7.64 8.36 -2.24
CA ALA A 431 6.21 8.64 -2.08
C ALA A 431 5.82 9.95 -2.77
N GLN A 432 6.59 11.01 -2.53
CA GLN A 432 6.38 12.33 -3.12
C GLN A 432 6.61 12.32 -4.65
N LEU A 433 7.57 11.54 -5.15
CA LEU A 433 7.79 11.32 -6.59
C LEU A 433 6.57 10.65 -7.25
N LEU A 434 6.03 9.58 -6.66
CA LEU A 434 4.83 8.91 -7.15
C LEU A 434 3.59 9.83 -7.10
N ALA A 435 3.44 10.57 -5.99
CA ALA A 435 2.35 11.53 -5.82
C ALA A 435 2.43 12.67 -6.84
N GLY A 436 3.59 13.30 -7.00
CA GLY A 436 3.80 14.39 -7.95
C GLY A 436 3.63 13.96 -9.41
N ALA A 437 4.12 12.78 -9.79
CA ALA A 437 3.90 12.22 -11.13
C ALA A 437 2.42 11.91 -11.39
N THR A 438 1.73 11.31 -10.41
CA THR A 438 0.28 11.06 -10.49
C THR A 438 -0.48 12.39 -10.62
N MET A 439 -0.10 13.40 -9.84
CA MET A 439 -0.70 14.74 -9.86
C MET A 439 -0.54 15.41 -11.22
N ALA A 440 0.65 15.32 -11.85
CA ALA A 440 0.90 15.88 -13.17
C ALA A 440 -0.03 15.25 -14.23
N VAL A 441 -0.19 13.92 -14.20
CA VAL A 441 -1.07 13.21 -15.13
C VAL A 441 -2.55 13.51 -14.86
N LEU A 442 -2.97 13.64 -13.61
CA LEU A 442 -4.35 14.00 -13.26
C LEU A 442 -4.70 15.45 -13.56
N ARG A 443 -3.72 16.32 -13.81
CA ARG A 443 -3.94 17.68 -14.35
C ARG A 443 -3.98 17.72 -15.86
N LYS A 444 -3.22 16.81 -16.50
CA LYS A 444 -3.11 16.72 -17.95
C LYS A 444 -2.71 15.30 -18.32
N SER A 445 -3.70 14.48 -18.65
CA SER A 445 -3.49 13.05 -18.95
C SER A 445 -2.49 12.80 -20.09
N GLY A 446 -2.36 13.74 -21.03
CA GLY A 446 -1.35 13.71 -22.10
C GLY A 446 0.10 13.77 -21.63
N LEU A 447 0.37 14.02 -20.33
CA LEU A 447 1.72 13.98 -19.77
C LEU A 447 2.18 12.58 -19.33
N TYR A 448 1.34 11.54 -19.44
CA TYR A 448 1.65 10.20 -18.92
C TYR A 448 3.05 9.70 -19.31
N ASP A 449 3.37 9.73 -20.60
CA ASP A 449 4.62 9.15 -21.11
C ASP A 449 5.84 9.98 -20.67
N ALA A 450 5.72 11.32 -20.67
CA ALA A 450 6.76 12.23 -20.20
C ALA A 450 6.99 12.13 -18.69
N ALA A 451 5.90 12.06 -17.90
CA ALA A 451 5.95 11.87 -16.46
C ALA A 451 6.62 10.54 -16.09
N GLN A 452 6.30 9.47 -16.82
CA GLN A 452 6.89 8.16 -16.65
C GLN A 452 8.40 8.17 -16.92
N GLU A 453 8.85 8.87 -17.98
CA GLU A 453 10.27 8.97 -18.32
C GLU A 453 11.08 9.62 -17.19
N VAL A 454 10.65 10.80 -16.73
CA VAL A 454 11.38 11.51 -15.67
C VAL A 454 11.26 10.84 -14.30
N LEU A 455 10.15 10.15 -14.04
CA LEU A 455 9.96 9.32 -12.84
C LEU A 455 10.92 8.12 -12.83
N ASN A 456 11.09 7.43 -13.96
CA ASN A 456 12.06 6.33 -14.06
C ASN A 456 13.49 6.80 -13.72
N ALA A 457 13.89 7.97 -14.23
CA ALA A 457 15.20 8.55 -13.93
C ALA A 457 15.37 8.91 -12.45
N ALA A 458 14.32 9.44 -11.81
CA ALA A 458 14.34 9.74 -10.38
C ALA A 458 14.42 8.46 -9.53
N LEU A 459 13.66 7.42 -9.85
CA LEU A 459 13.71 6.15 -9.14
C LEU A 459 15.04 5.41 -9.34
N ASP A 460 15.70 5.56 -10.49
CA ASP A 460 17.08 5.08 -10.69
C ASP A 460 18.07 5.80 -9.77
N ASP A 461 17.83 7.08 -9.45
CA ASP A 461 18.61 7.83 -8.47
C ASP A 461 18.29 7.42 -7.04
N SER A 462 17.01 7.24 -6.70
CA SER A 462 16.57 6.73 -5.40
C SER A 462 17.17 5.37 -5.08
N TYR A 463 17.14 4.42 -6.02
CA TYR A 463 17.77 3.10 -5.81
C TYR A 463 19.27 3.20 -5.54
N ARG A 464 19.99 4.07 -6.27
CA ARG A 464 21.43 4.27 -6.08
C ARG A 464 21.77 4.88 -4.72
N LYS A 465 20.87 5.70 -4.17
CA LYS A 465 21.02 6.39 -2.88
C LYS A 465 20.39 5.64 -1.71
N ASP A 466 19.65 4.57 -1.97
CA ASP A 466 18.96 3.83 -0.94
C ASP A 466 19.98 3.24 0.06
N PRO A 467 19.75 3.34 1.39
CA PRO A 467 20.70 2.90 2.40
C PRO A 467 20.91 1.38 2.45
N ILE A 468 20.01 0.58 1.87
CA ILE A 468 20.10 -0.88 1.82
C ILE A 468 20.64 -1.34 0.46
N TRP A 469 20.15 -0.75 -0.63
CA TRP A 469 20.46 -1.16 -2.00
C TRP A 469 21.60 -0.38 -2.66
N GLY A 470 21.78 0.88 -2.27
CA GLY A 470 22.78 1.78 -2.82
C GLY A 470 24.21 1.33 -2.53
N ALA A 471 25.15 1.79 -3.36
CA ALA A 471 26.56 1.50 -3.13
C ALA A 471 27.03 2.16 -1.82
N LEU A 472 27.78 1.42 -1.00
CA LEU A 472 28.47 1.98 0.15
C LEU A 472 29.45 3.06 -0.34
N ILE A 473 29.11 4.33 -0.14
CA ILE A 473 30.05 5.43 -0.38
C ILE A 473 31.13 5.33 0.72
N PRO A 474 32.41 5.04 0.39
CA PRO A 474 33.43 4.70 1.40
C PRO A 474 33.65 5.77 2.47
N HIS A 475 33.31 7.03 2.20
CA HIS A 475 33.39 8.12 3.17
C HIS A 475 32.43 8.00 4.37
N HIS A 476 31.37 7.20 4.26
CA HIS A 476 30.46 6.90 5.36
C HIS A 476 30.86 5.64 6.16
N ALA A 477 31.66 4.74 5.58
CA ALA A 477 32.11 3.51 6.24
C ALA A 477 33.15 3.76 7.36
N PHE A 478 33.77 4.94 7.39
CA PHE A 478 34.84 5.29 8.36
C PHE A 478 34.49 6.46 9.30
N HIS A 479 33.24 6.91 9.33
CA HIS A 479 32.77 7.86 10.35
C HIS A 479 31.86 7.14 11.36
N PRO A 480 32.35 6.80 12.57
CA PRO A 480 31.56 6.09 13.59
C PRO A 480 30.41 6.91 14.22
N HIS A 481 29.94 7.98 13.56
CA HIS A 481 28.90 8.87 14.08
C HIS A 481 27.86 9.36 13.03
N VAL A 482 27.81 8.80 11.81
CA VAL A 482 26.83 9.25 10.80
C VAL A 482 25.53 8.42 10.78
N LEU A 483 25.43 7.36 11.59
CA LEU A 483 24.14 6.65 11.79
C LEU A 483 23.19 7.35 12.78
N LEU A 484 23.57 8.49 13.36
CA LEU A 484 22.72 9.27 14.28
C LEU A 484 23.11 10.75 14.19
N ARG A 485 22.47 11.52 13.30
CA ARG A 485 22.34 12.98 13.50
C ARG A 485 20.87 13.34 13.39
N PRO A 486 20.28 13.95 14.44
CA PRO A 486 18.97 14.57 14.32
C PRO A 486 19.09 15.65 13.25
N GLN A 487 18.20 15.66 12.27
CA GLN A 487 17.90 16.91 11.59
C GLN A 487 17.44 17.90 12.67
N GLU A 488 18.16 19.00 12.83
CA GLU A 488 17.71 20.08 13.71
C GLU A 488 16.39 20.61 13.16
N LYS A 489 15.29 20.31 13.86
CA LYS A 489 14.01 20.96 13.59
C LYS A 489 14.17 22.48 13.73
N PRO A 490 13.64 23.30 12.81
CA PRO A 490 13.54 24.72 13.04
C PRO A 490 12.72 24.94 14.33
N LYS A 491 13.29 25.73 15.25
CA LYS A 491 12.66 26.05 16.54
C LYS A 491 11.27 26.63 16.29
N LEU A 492 10.23 25.89 16.66
CA LEU A 492 8.88 26.43 16.81
C LEU A 492 8.96 27.65 17.73
N ALA A 493 8.67 28.83 17.17
CA ALA A 493 8.57 30.06 17.91
C ALA A 493 7.46 29.91 18.97
N ALA A 494 7.87 29.84 20.23
CA ALA A 494 6.93 29.79 21.36
C ALA A 494 6.01 31.02 21.32
N ALA A 495 4.72 30.76 21.16
CA ALA A 495 3.67 31.76 21.30
C ALA A 495 3.75 32.38 22.70
N ARG A 496 4.10 33.67 22.75
CA ARG A 496 4.13 34.48 23.97
C ARG A 496 2.70 34.66 24.48
N ALA A 497 2.31 33.87 25.48
CA ALA A 497 1.08 34.08 26.21
C ALA A 497 1.12 35.44 26.95
N LYS A 498 0.26 36.37 26.56
CA LYS A 498 0.04 37.63 27.28
C LYS A 498 -0.65 37.32 28.62
N ARG A 499 0.07 37.57 29.72
CA ARG A 499 -0.49 37.60 31.09
C ARG A 499 -1.54 38.72 31.21
N PRO A 500 -2.69 38.49 31.85
CA PRO A 500 -3.65 39.56 32.15
C PRO A 500 -3.16 40.44 33.31
N ALA A 501 -3.40 41.75 33.18
CA ALA A 501 -3.00 42.77 34.13
C ALA A 501 -3.74 42.64 35.48
N ARG A 502 -2.97 42.65 36.56
CA ARG A 502 -3.46 42.61 37.95
C ARG A 502 -3.93 44.01 38.35
N LYS A 503 -5.25 44.21 38.50
CA LYS A 503 -5.83 45.42 39.11
C LYS A 503 -5.53 45.43 40.62
N THR A 504 -4.81 46.43 41.09
CA THR A 504 -4.64 46.75 42.51
C THR A 504 -5.74 47.70 42.97
N ALA A 505 -6.50 47.31 44.00
CA ALA A 505 -7.47 48.13 44.71
C ALA A 505 -6.78 49.04 45.75
N PRO A 506 -7.38 50.19 46.13
CA PRO A 506 -6.75 51.16 47.02
C PRO A 506 -6.91 50.79 48.50
N ARG A 507 -5.84 50.98 49.29
CA ARG A 507 -5.86 50.91 50.75
C ARG A 507 -6.35 52.23 51.34
N SER A 508 -7.47 52.18 52.05
CA SER A 508 -7.89 53.15 53.04
C SER A 508 -7.23 52.86 54.40
N GLY A 509 -7.00 53.91 55.21
CA GLY A 509 -6.82 53.78 56.66
C GLY A 509 -5.62 54.52 57.23
N GLY A 510 -5.81 55.77 57.68
CA GLY A 510 -4.77 56.58 58.31
C GLY A 510 -4.58 56.36 59.82
N LYS A 511 -3.63 57.15 60.38
CA LYS A 511 -3.37 57.48 61.80
C LYS A 511 -2.84 56.31 62.64
N ARG A 512 -1.80 56.44 63.49
CA ARG A 512 -1.19 57.58 64.19
C ARG A 512 0.34 57.48 64.12
#